data_AF-A0A942M8B6-F1
#
_entry.id   AF-A0A942M8B6-F1
#
_cell.length_a   1.000
_cell.length_b   1.000
_cell.length_c   1.000
_cell.angle_alpha   90.00
_cell.angle_beta   90.00
_cell.angle_gamma   90.00
#
_symmetry.space_group_name_H-M   'P 1'
#
loop_
_entity.id
_entity.type
_entity.pdbx_description
1 polymer ?
#
loop_
_entity_poly.entity_id
_entity_poly.type
_entity_poly.pdbx_seq_one_letter_code
_entity_poly.pdbx_strand_id
1 'polypeptide(L)'
;MAKTKNIILILIISMLSLALTCSRDLPSSIGRVRQIIVLSNFKTEIEKEITYTLQRNFYTIQPEPEFLIRYEPLSRFNDFVKFRLIFIIGLIKEEPIQTLLSQYQEKISQDTFGLYSFTNPWASNQKVLVFATTDIKFLDAGLKRYEQRIRKEYGDYILQYMHDVTYARGYKKQVSEQLAEKYNFSVKVPNSFFLNEKFAEHHFVYLVAHNPTRSLFIYSQPAHKELDPASLIAMRDSLTNLFYDKDFVYQELTYAETTSFNNMPALKIVGAWQNNQLVAGGPFVSYCFNKNGRFYFLDGMVFNPGKRKLDNLKQLDAVLNTFKISE
;
A
#
# COMPACT_ATOMS: atom_id res chain seq x y z
N MET A 1 -39.08 -44.82 31.75
CA MET A 1 -38.95 -43.66 30.82
C MET A 1 -37.86 -42.65 31.21
N ALA A 2 -36.92 -42.97 32.12
CA ALA A 2 -35.90 -42.01 32.61
C ALA A 2 -34.45 -42.32 32.16
N LYS A 3 -34.14 -43.53 31.67
CA LYS A 3 -32.76 -43.91 31.27
C LYS A 3 -32.38 -43.52 29.84
N THR A 4 -33.35 -43.27 28.95
CA THR A 4 -33.09 -42.97 27.54
C THR A 4 -32.78 -41.48 27.28
N LYS A 5 -33.19 -40.57 28.18
CA LYS A 5 -32.92 -39.11 28.03
C LYS A 5 -31.46 -38.73 28.35
N ASN A 6 -30.78 -39.45 29.23
CA ASN A 6 -29.40 -39.12 29.61
C ASN A 6 -28.35 -39.55 28.57
N ILE A 7 -28.64 -40.56 27.75
CA ILE A 7 -27.71 -41.00 26.68
C ILE A 7 -27.75 -40.04 25.49
N ILE A 8 -28.92 -39.47 25.17
CA ILE A 8 -29.07 -38.48 24.09
C ILE A 8 -28.41 -37.15 24.47
N LEU A 9 -28.44 -36.76 25.75
CA LEU A 9 -27.78 -35.54 26.22
C LEU A 9 -26.25 -35.65 26.22
N ILE A 10 -25.70 -36.84 26.52
CA ILE A 10 -24.24 -37.09 26.46
C ILE A 10 -23.74 -37.16 25.02
N LEU A 11 -24.53 -37.69 24.07
CA LEU A 11 -24.18 -37.64 22.64
C LEU A 11 -24.23 -36.22 22.06
N ILE A 12 -25.16 -35.37 22.50
CA ILE A 12 -25.19 -33.97 22.07
C ILE A 12 -24.00 -33.16 22.63
N ILE A 13 -23.57 -33.43 23.86
CA ILE A 13 -22.41 -32.76 24.46
C ILE A 13 -21.09 -33.26 23.83
N SER A 14 -21.03 -34.53 23.42
CA SER A 14 -19.89 -35.10 22.66
C SER A 14 -19.80 -34.60 21.22
N MET A 15 -20.90 -34.17 20.60
CA MET A 15 -20.91 -33.53 19.27
C MET A 15 -20.66 -32.03 19.34
N LEU A 16 -20.91 -31.38 20.48
CA LEU A 16 -20.66 -29.94 20.66
C LEU A 16 -19.20 -29.60 20.98
N SER A 17 -18.37 -30.58 21.34
CA SER A 17 -16.94 -30.38 21.65
C SER A 17 -15.98 -30.52 20.45
N LEU A 18 -16.50 -30.73 19.24
CA LEU A 18 -15.70 -30.82 17.99
C LEU A 18 -15.89 -29.64 17.03
N ALA A 19 -16.65 -28.61 17.45
CA ALA A 19 -16.72 -27.32 16.77
C ALA A 19 -15.76 -26.28 17.37
N LEU A 20 -14.66 -26.73 18.00
CA LEU A 20 -13.45 -25.92 18.07
C LEU A 20 -12.92 -25.85 16.64
N THR A 21 -13.40 -24.83 15.92
CA THR A 21 -12.77 -24.32 14.71
C THR A 21 -11.28 -24.31 14.96
N CYS A 22 -10.59 -25.24 14.29
CA CYS A 22 -9.15 -25.20 14.16
C CYS A 22 -8.87 -23.94 13.33
N SER A 23 -8.81 -22.78 13.99
CA SER A 23 -8.15 -21.60 13.46
C SER A 23 -6.69 -22.01 13.31
N ARG A 24 -6.38 -22.66 12.19
CA ARG A 24 -4.99 -22.94 11.83
C ARG A 24 -4.32 -21.58 11.75
N ASP A 25 -3.55 -21.24 12.78
CA ASP A 25 -2.71 -20.06 12.76
C ASP A 25 -1.77 -20.20 11.57
N LEU A 26 -2.05 -19.42 10.53
CA LEU A 26 -1.25 -19.45 9.32
C LEU A 26 0.14 -18.89 9.66
N PRO A 27 1.22 -19.56 9.22
CA PRO A 27 2.57 -19.07 9.46
C PRO A 27 2.73 -17.68 8.84
N SER A 28 3.55 -16.82 9.45
CA SER A 28 3.82 -15.49 8.89
C SER A 28 4.51 -15.56 7.53
N SER A 29 4.09 -14.69 6.62
CA SER A 29 4.72 -14.58 5.30
C SER A 29 6.16 -14.06 5.39
N ILE A 30 6.97 -14.49 4.41
CA ILE A 30 8.39 -14.12 4.31
C ILE A 30 8.67 -13.23 3.09
N GLY A 31 9.92 -12.80 2.96
CA GLY A 31 10.40 -11.96 1.85
C GLY A 31 10.34 -10.46 2.15
N ARG A 32 10.91 -9.66 1.23
CA ARG A 32 10.89 -8.19 1.35
C ARG A 32 9.46 -7.65 1.19
N VAL A 33 9.19 -6.48 1.75
CA VAL A 33 7.83 -5.92 1.82
C VAL A 33 7.19 -5.83 0.43
N ARG A 34 7.89 -5.24 -0.54
CA ARG A 34 7.42 -5.04 -1.93
C ARG A 34 7.99 -6.04 -2.94
N GLN A 35 8.47 -7.20 -2.49
CA GLN A 35 8.96 -8.22 -3.41
C GLN A 35 7.82 -9.11 -3.87
N ILE A 36 7.60 -9.17 -5.17
CA ILE A 36 6.64 -10.06 -5.83
C ILE A 36 7.42 -11.23 -6.43
N ILE A 37 7.08 -12.45 -6.00
CA ILE A 37 7.52 -13.65 -6.67
C ILE A 37 6.57 -13.93 -7.83
N VAL A 38 7.05 -13.81 -9.05
CA VAL A 38 6.28 -14.14 -10.26
C VAL A 38 6.59 -15.57 -10.63
N LEU A 39 5.59 -16.44 -10.51
CA LEU A 39 5.68 -17.87 -10.83
C LEU A 39 5.05 -18.12 -12.20
N SER A 40 5.86 -18.44 -13.20
CA SER A 40 5.39 -18.71 -14.56
C SER A 40 6.40 -19.51 -15.37
N ASN A 41 5.91 -20.37 -16.26
CA ASN A 41 6.71 -21.03 -17.28
C ASN A 41 6.95 -20.14 -18.51
N PHE A 42 6.26 -18.99 -18.61
CA PHE A 42 6.26 -18.10 -19.78
C PHE A 42 6.97 -16.77 -19.51
N LYS A 43 8.15 -16.84 -18.87
CA LYS A 43 8.88 -15.62 -18.46
C LYS A 43 9.13 -14.70 -19.67
N THR A 44 9.63 -15.24 -20.77
CA THR A 44 10.02 -14.47 -21.96
C THR A 44 8.85 -13.68 -22.54
N GLU A 45 7.66 -14.27 -22.52
CA GLU A 45 6.42 -13.72 -23.06
C GLU A 45 5.85 -12.60 -22.19
N ILE A 46 5.98 -12.71 -20.86
CA ILE A 46 5.30 -11.82 -19.91
C ILE A 46 6.21 -10.75 -19.29
N GLU A 47 7.54 -10.94 -19.33
CA GLU A 47 8.47 -10.12 -18.54
C GLU A 47 8.35 -8.63 -18.82
N LYS A 48 8.18 -8.26 -20.10
CA LYS A 48 7.99 -6.86 -20.51
C LYS A 48 6.73 -6.24 -19.88
N GLU A 49 5.59 -6.91 -19.99
CA GLU A 49 4.31 -6.40 -19.51
C GLU A 49 4.26 -6.31 -17.99
N ILE A 50 4.80 -7.33 -17.32
CA ILE A 50 4.88 -7.38 -15.86
C ILE A 50 5.83 -6.30 -15.31
N THR A 51 6.96 -6.07 -15.97
CA THR A 51 7.88 -4.98 -15.62
C THR A 51 7.21 -3.62 -15.80
N TYR A 52 6.50 -3.41 -16.91
CA TYR A 52 5.74 -2.19 -17.17
C TYR A 52 4.63 -1.95 -16.12
N THR A 53 3.91 -3.00 -15.74
CA THR A 53 2.80 -2.93 -14.77
C THR A 53 3.28 -2.65 -13.34
N LEU A 54 4.36 -3.29 -12.90
CA LEU A 54 4.74 -3.39 -11.48
C LEU A 54 6.07 -2.74 -11.12
N GLN A 55 6.94 -2.43 -12.09
CA GLN A 55 8.23 -1.77 -11.84
C GLN A 55 8.28 -0.34 -12.35
N ARG A 56 7.14 0.35 -12.39
CA ARG A 56 7.14 1.81 -12.61
C ARG A 56 8.09 2.45 -11.60
N ASN A 57 9.03 3.25 -12.11
CA ASN A 57 10.01 3.90 -11.27
C ASN A 57 9.30 4.94 -10.41
N PHE A 58 9.46 4.83 -9.09
CA PHE A 58 9.18 5.95 -8.20
C PHE A 58 10.36 6.89 -8.31
N TYR A 59 10.10 8.14 -8.72
CA TYR A 59 11.10 9.18 -8.88
C TYR A 59 11.63 9.62 -7.50
N THR A 60 12.51 8.78 -7.00
CA THR A 60 13.46 9.02 -5.92
C THR A 60 14.71 9.57 -6.57
N ILE A 61 15.51 10.39 -5.87
CA ILE A 61 16.81 10.88 -6.40
C ILE A 61 17.65 9.74 -7.00
N GLN A 62 17.56 8.56 -6.39
CA GLN A 62 17.97 7.31 -7.00
C GLN A 62 16.73 6.47 -7.29
N PRO A 63 16.30 6.30 -8.57
CA PRO A 63 15.07 5.60 -8.92
C PRO A 63 14.94 4.22 -8.24
N GLU A 64 13.79 3.98 -7.62
CA GLU A 64 13.42 2.71 -7.01
C GLU A 64 12.16 2.17 -7.68
N PRO A 65 12.13 0.91 -8.16
CA PRO A 65 10.93 0.35 -8.76
C PRO A 65 9.84 0.17 -7.68
N GLU A 66 8.58 0.40 -8.06
CA GLU A 66 7.45 0.26 -7.14
C GLU A 66 7.36 -1.14 -6.52
N PHE A 67 7.64 -2.19 -7.30
CA PHE A 67 7.82 -3.55 -6.80
C PHE A 67 9.15 -4.16 -7.26
N LEU A 68 9.68 -5.07 -6.45
CA LEU A 68 10.85 -5.87 -6.78
C LEU A 68 10.36 -7.20 -7.32
N ILE A 69 10.72 -7.54 -8.56
CA ILE A 69 10.24 -8.76 -9.20
C ILE A 69 11.32 -9.83 -9.13
N ARG A 70 10.92 -11.05 -8.76
CA ARG A 70 11.73 -12.25 -8.89
C ARG A 70 10.93 -13.30 -9.66
N TYR A 71 11.41 -13.65 -10.85
CA TYR A 71 10.80 -14.69 -11.67
C TYR A 71 11.31 -16.07 -11.30
N GLU A 72 10.40 -17.03 -11.22
CA GLU A 72 10.68 -18.42 -10.93
C GLU A 72 9.70 -19.30 -11.74
N PRO A 73 10.09 -20.51 -12.20
CA PRO A 73 9.19 -21.40 -12.91
C PRO A 73 8.11 -21.98 -11.98
N LEU A 74 6.98 -22.43 -12.54
CA LEU A 74 5.88 -23.02 -11.74
C LEU A 74 6.33 -24.27 -10.97
N SER A 75 7.32 -25.01 -11.49
CA SER A 75 7.92 -26.18 -10.83
C SER A 75 8.53 -25.88 -9.46
N ARG A 76 8.87 -24.61 -9.19
CA ARG A 76 9.43 -24.16 -7.90
C ARG A 76 8.39 -23.56 -6.97
N PHE A 77 7.09 -23.67 -7.26
CA PHE A 77 6.02 -23.09 -6.46
C PHE A 77 6.17 -23.36 -4.94
N ASN A 78 6.48 -24.59 -4.55
CA ASN A 78 6.62 -24.98 -3.15
C ASN A 78 7.74 -24.23 -2.40
N ASP A 79 8.80 -23.79 -3.09
CA ASP A 79 9.88 -23.00 -2.49
C ASP A 79 9.40 -21.60 -2.09
N PHE A 80 8.38 -21.08 -2.78
CA PHE A 80 7.95 -19.69 -2.70
C PHE A 80 6.55 -19.51 -2.10
N VAL A 81 5.83 -20.60 -1.81
CA VAL A 81 4.44 -20.59 -1.32
C VAL A 81 4.22 -19.75 -0.06
N LYS A 82 5.26 -19.50 0.75
CA LYS A 82 5.20 -18.67 1.97
C LYS A 82 5.55 -17.19 1.76
N PHE A 83 5.89 -16.76 0.55
CA PHE A 83 6.22 -15.36 0.29
C PHE A 83 4.99 -14.46 0.37
N ARG A 84 5.19 -13.22 0.83
CA ARG A 84 4.13 -12.23 1.05
C ARG A 84 3.34 -11.89 -0.22
N LEU A 85 4.02 -11.62 -1.32
CA LEU A 85 3.39 -11.28 -2.59
C LEU A 85 3.77 -12.32 -3.63
N ILE A 86 2.77 -12.97 -4.21
CA ILE A 86 2.97 -14.01 -5.23
C ILE A 86 2.05 -13.72 -6.41
N PHE A 87 2.62 -13.69 -7.62
CA PHE A 87 1.85 -13.61 -8.85
C PHE A 87 2.05 -14.91 -9.65
N ILE A 88 1.03 -15.74 -9.74
CA ILE A 88 1.05 -16.97 -10.54
C ILE A 88 0.45 -16.68 -11.91
N ILE A 89 1.16 -17.00 -12.98
CA ILE A 89 0.76 -16.71 -14.36
C ILE A 89 0.97 -17.95 -15.21
N GLY A 90 -0.08 -18.46 -15.85
CA GLY A 90 0.03 -19.64 -16.70
C GLY A 90 -1.29 -20.12 -17.30
N LEU A 91 -1.28 -21.35 -17.79
CA LEU A 91 -2.45 -22.00 -18.35
C LEU A 91 -3.33 -22.57 -17.24
N ILE A 92 -4.64 -22.58 -17.47
CA ILE A 92 -5.63 -23.08 -16.48
C ILE A 92 -5.41 -24.54 -16.08
N LYS A 93 -4.78 -25.35 -16.95
CA LYS A 93 -4.51 -26.77 -16.73
C LYS A 93 -3.17 -27.03 -16.02
N GLU A 94 -2.36 -26.00 -15.79
CA GLU A 94 -1.08 -26.15 -15.09
C GLU A 94 -1.28 -26.15 -13.57
N GLU A 95 -0.48 -26.94 -12.85
CA GLU A 95 -0.38 -26.82 -11.39
C GLU A 95 0.58 -25.67 -11.02
N PRO A 96 0.29 -24.90 -9.95
CA PRO A 96 -0.81 -25.04 -8.98
C PRO A 96 -2.13 -24.34 -9.39
N ILE A 97 -2.21 -23.77 -10.59
CA ILE A 97 -3.34 -22.93 -11.04
C ILE A 97 -4.64 -23.73 -11.01
N GLN A 98 -4.64 -24.94 -11.58
CA GLN A 98 -5.83 -25.79 -11.63
C GLN A 98 -6.39 -26.09 -10.23
N THR A 99 -5.52 -26.51 -9.30
CA THR A 99 -5.90 -26.81 -7.91
C THR A 99 -6.43 -25.57 -7.20
N LEU A 100 -5.75 -24.44 -7.32
CA LEU A 100 -6.17 -23.17 -6.71
C LEU A 100 -7.55 -22.73 -7.20
N LEU A 101 -7.77 -22.67 -8.50
CA LEU A 101 -9.05 -22.21 -9.03
C LEU A 101 -10.19 -23.17 -8.67
N SER A 102 -9.93 -24.48 -8.68
CA SER A 102 -10.91 -25.49 -8.28
C SER A 102 -11.29 -25.38 -6.80
N GLN A 103 -10.31 -25.16 -5.91
CA GLN A 103 -10.54 -24.99 -4.47
C GLN A 103 -11.46 -23.79 -4.17
N TYR A 104 -11.33 -22.72 -4.93
CA TYR A 104 -12.12 -21.49 -4.75
C TYR A 104 -13.34 -21.42 -5.68
N GLN A 105 -13.68 -22.52 -6.37
CA GLN A 105 -14.82 -22.61 -7.29
C GLN A 105 -14.83 -21.56 -8.41
N GLU A 106 -13.64 -21.09 -8.78
CA GLU A 106 -13.45 -20.08 -9.82
C GLU A 106 -13.52 -20.73 -11.21
N LYS A 107 -14.23 -20.07 -12.15
CA LYS A 107 -14.40 -20.56 -13.52
C LYS A 107 -13.87 -19.55 -14.53
N ILE A 108 -13.17 -20.05 -15.55
CA ILE A 108 -12.79 -19.29 -16.75
C ILE A 108 -13.64 -19.81 -17.91
N SER A 109 -14.19 -18.91 -18.72
CA SER A 109 -14.86 -19.30 -19.97
C SER A 109 -13.86 -19.96 -20.92
N GLN A 110 -14.30 -20.99 -21.66
CA GLN A 110 -13.42 -21.92 -22.40
C GLN A 110 -12.44 -21.26 -23.41
N ASP A 111 -12.67 -20.01 -23.82
CA ASP A 111 -11.84 -19.26 -24.78
C ASP A 111 -11.30 -17.93 -24.24
N THR A 112 -10.99 -17.85 -22.94
CA THR A 112 -10.65 -16.56 -22.30
C THR A 112 -9.52 -16.65 -21.27
N PHE A 113 -9.32 -15.56 -20.54
CA PHE A 113 -8.38 -15.40 -19.44
C PHE A 113 -9.09 -14.73 -18.25
N GLY A 114 -8.56 -14.95 -17.04
CA GLY A 114 -9.11 -14.40 -15.80
C GLY A 114 -8.01 -14.01 -14.82
N LEU A 115 -8.29 -12.98 -14.01
CA LEU A 115 -7.46 -12.58 -12.88
C LEU A 115 -8.22 -12.80 -11.57
N TYR A 116 -7.60 -13.60 -10.70
CA TYR A 116 -8.11 -13.99 -9.38
C TYR A 116 -7.21 -13.46 -8.29
N SER A 117 -7.80 -13.15 -7.14
CA SER A 117 -7.12 -12.49 -6.03
C SER A 117 -7.44 -13.22 -4.74
N PHE A 118 -6.40 -13.71 -4.06
CA PHE A 118 -6.50 -14.48 -2.83
C PHE A 118 -5.72 -13.79 -1.72
N THR A 119 -6.33 -13.78 -0.52
CA THR A 119 -5.72 -13.22 0.69
C THR A 119 -5.47 -14.35 1.67
N ASN A 120 -4.24 -14.44 2.16
CA ASN A 120 -3.78 -15.46 3.09
C ASN A 120 -4.06 -16.93 2.69
N PRO A 121 -3.85 -17.36 1.42
CA PRO A 121 -4.12 -18.75 1.04
C PRO A 121 -3.21 -19.76 1.76
N TRP A 122 -1.98 -19.38 2.12
CA TRP A 122 -1.01 -20.28 2.76
C TRP A 122 -0.24 -19.67 3.94
N ALA A 123 -0.14 -18.35 4.02
CA ALA A 123 0.56 -17.63 5.08
C ALA A 123 -0.24 -16.40 5.52
N SER A 124 -0.09 -15.98 6.77
CA SER A 124 -0.66 -14.71 7.25
C SER A 124 0.09 -13.52 6.64
N ASN A 125 -0.65 -12.44 6.38
CA ASN A 125 -0.17 -11.29 5.62
C ASN A 125 0.37 -11.73 4.25
N GLN A 126 -0.47 -12.36 3.44
CA GLN A 126 -0.12 -12.79 2.10
C GLN A 126 -1.16 -12.33 1.07
N LYS A 127 -0.69 -11.87 -0.08
CA LYS A 127 -1.49 -11.51 -1.25
C LYS A 127 -1.03 -12.33 -2.45
N VAL A 128 -1.94 -13.07 -3.03
CA VAL A 128 -1.67 -13.91 -4.21
C VAL A 128 -2.60 -13.50 -5.33
N LEU A 129 -2.02 -13.12 -6.47
CA LEU A 129 -2.78 -12.99 -7.71
C LEU A 129 -2.52 -14.22 -8.58
N VAL A 130 -3.57 -14.69 -9.25
CA VAL A 130 -3.48 -15.74 -10.26
C VAL A 130 -4.05 -15.20 -11.56
N PHE A 131 -3.20 -15.05 -12.57
CA PHE A 131 -3.64 -14.86 -13.94
C PHE A 131 -3.63 -16.22 -14.64
N ALA A 132 -4.79 -16.66 -15.10
CA ALA A 132 -4.95 -17.93 -15.76
C ALA A 132 -5.59 -17.73 -17.14
N THR A 133 -5.12 -18.47 -18.13
CA THR A 133 -5.68 -18.43 -19.48
C THR A 133 -5.81 -19.84 -20.07
N THR A 134 -6.66 -19.99 -21.09
CA THR A 134 -6.83 -21.27 -21.79
C THR A 134 -5.77 -21.49 -22.88
N ASP A 135 -5.12 -20.43 -23.37
CA ASP A 135 -4.17 -20.48 -24.48
C ASP A 135 -3.10 -19.37 -24.31
N ILE A 136 -1.85 -19.71 -24.61
CA ILE A 136 -0.67 -18.83 -24.51
C ILE A 136 -0.88 -17.53 -25.30
N LYS A 137 -1.61 -17.56 -26.41
CA LYS A 137 -1.89 -16.38 -27.25
C LYS A 137 -2.60 -15.24 -26.51
N PHE A 138 -3.26 -15.52 -25.39
CA PHE A 138 -4.00 -14.54 -24.60
C PHE A 138 -3.20 -13.93 -23.45
N LEU A 139 -1.96 -14.38 -23.18
CA LEU A 139 -1.13 -13.89 -22.07
C LEU A 139 -0.95 -12.37 -22.13
N ASP A 140 -0.43 -11.85 -23.25
CA ASP A 140 -0.12 -10.42 -23.42
C ASP A 140 -1.37 -9.55 -23.34
N ALA A 141 -2.40 -9.87 -24.14
CA ALA A 141 -3.65 -9.11 -24.18
C ALA A 141 -4.38 -9.12 -22.83
N GLY A 142 -4.32 -10.26 -22.11
CA GLY A 142 -5.00 -10.38 -20.83
C GLY A 142 -4.29 -9.70 -19.67
N LEU A 143 -2.95 -9.76 -19.64
CA LEU A 143 -2.17 -9.01 -18.66
C LEU A 143 -2.36 -7.50 -18.84
N LYS A 144 -2.33 -7.00 -20.09
CA LYS A 144 -2.64 -5.60 -20.43
C LYS A 144 -4.03 -5.19 -19.98
N ARG A 145 -5.05 -6.04 -20.24
CA ARG A 145 -6.43 -5.77 -19.80
C ARG A 145 -6.53 -5.60 -18.28
N TYR A 146 -5.70 -6.31 -17.53
CA TYR A 146 -5.73 -6.28 -16.07
C TYR A 146 -4.62 -5.41 -15.44
N GLU A 147 -3.81 -4.69 -16.21
CA GLU A 147 -2.69 -3.86 -15.73
C GLU A 147 -3.07 -3.04 -14.49
N GLN A 148 -4.12 -2.22 -14.61
CA GLN A 148 -4.55 -1.33 -13.54
C GLN A 148 -5.06 -2.08 -12.32
N ARG A 149 -5.76 -3.20 -12.52
CA ARG A 149 -6.27 -4.04 -11.43
C ARG A 149 -5.12 -4.73 -10.69
N ILE A 150 -4.15 -5.30 -11.40
CA ILE A 150 -2.97 -5.96 -10.83
C ILE A 150 -2.19 -4.96 -9.95
N ARG A 151 -1.91 -3.77 -10.48
CA ARG A 151 -1.21 -2.71 -9.74
C ARG A 151 -1.97 -2.28 -8.50
N LYS A 152 -3.28 -2.05 -8.62
CA LYS A 152 -4.15 -1.66 -7.50
C LYS A 152 -4.19 -2.72 -6.40
N GLU A 153 -4.36 -3.99 -6.75
CA GLU A 153 -4.45 -5.09 -5.78
C GLU A 153 -3.20 -5.21 -4.90
N TYR A 154 -2.01 -5.07 -5.49
CA TYR A 154 -0.76 -5.08 -4.72
C TYR A 154 -0.51 -3.75 -3.99
N GLY A 155 -0.81 -2.61 -4.62
CA GLY A 155 -0.66 -1.28 -4.03
C GLY A 155 -1.50 -1.12 -2.77
N ASP A 156 -2.78 -1.45 -2.83
CA ASP A 156 -3.71 -1.39 -1.70
C ASP A 156 -3.28 -2.35 -0.59
N TYR A 157 -2.87 -3.57 -0.95
CA TYR A 157 -2.37 -4.53 0.01
C TYR A 157 -1.13 -4.00 0.75
N ILE A 158 -0.17 -3.39 0.04
CA ILE A 158 1.01 -2.78 0.66
C ILE A 158 0.63 -1.62 1.58
N LEU A 159 -0.30 -0.76 1.16
CA LEU A 159 -0.77 0.35 1.98
C LEU A 159 -1.39 -0.15 3.29
N GLN A 160 -2.25 -1.18 3.22
CA GLN A 160 -2.86 -1.81 4.38
C GLN A 160 -1.81 -2.50 5.26
N TYR A 161 -0.88 -3.26 4.67
CA TYR A 161 0.20 -3.90 5.41
C TYR A 161 1.06 -2.85 6.15
N MET A 162 1.41 -1.74 5.48
CA MET A 162 2.15 -0.63 6.09
C MET A 162 1.39 0.02 7.23
N HIS A 163 0.07 0.19 7.11
CA HIS A 163 -0.78 0.66 8.20
C HIS A 163 -0.68 -0.30 9.40
N ASP A 164 -0.90 -1.60 9.18
CA ASP A 164 -0.99 -2.57 10.26
C ASP A 164 0.34 -2.73 11.01
N VAL A 165 1.47 -2.80 10.30
CA VAL A 165 2.79 -2.86 10.95
C VAL A 165 3.15 -1.55 11.67
N THR A 166 2.69 -0.40 11.18
CA THR A 166 2.96 0.90 11.82
C THR A 166 2.22 1.04 13.14
N TYR A 167 1.01 0.49 13.22
CA TYR A 167 0.13 0.62 14.39
C TYR A 167 0.02 -0.66 15.24
N ALA A 168 0.81 -1.69 14.95
CA ALA A 168 0.82 -2.95 15.71
C ALA A 168 1.08 -2.75 17.22
N ARG A 169 1.76 -1.66 17.60
CA ARG A 169 2.03 -1.27 19.00
C ARG A 169 1.21 -0.07 19.47
N GLY A 170 0.11 0.22 18.78
CA GLY A 170 -0.73 1.41 19.03
C GLY A 170 -0.17 2.69 18.41
N TYR A 171 -0.75 3.82 18.81
CA TYR A 171 -0.41 5.17 18.37
C TYR A 171 -0.63 6.17 19.51
N LYS A 172 -0.10 7.39 19.38
CA LYS A 172 -0.23 8.46 20.39
C LYS A 172 -1.63 9.08 20.34
N LYS A 173 -2.60 8.41 20.97
CA LYS A 173 -4.02 8.82 20.95
C LYS A 173 -4.23 10.27 21.41
N GLN A 174 -3.57 10.67 22.49
CA GLN A 174 -3.66 12.04 23.03
C GLN A 174 -3.24 13.11 22.02
N VAL A 175 -2.20 12.84 21.21
CA VAL A 175 -1.75 13.79 20.17
C VAL A 175 -2.78 13.85 19.04
N SER A 176 -3.37 12.71 18.65
CA SER A 176 -4.46 12.69 17.67
C SER A 176 -5.70 13.46 18.14
N GLU A 177 -6.05 13.36 19.42
CA GLU A 177 -7.15 14.09 20.06
C GLU A 177 -6.85 15.61 20.12
N GLN A 178 -5.62 16.00 20.52
CA GLN A 178 -5.16 17.39 20.49
C GLN A 178 -5.28 18.01 19.09
N LEU A 179 -4.92 17.27 18.03
CA LEU A 179 -5.06 17.76 16.66
C LEU A 179 -6.54 17.98 16.29
N ALA A 180 -7.42 17.05 16.70
CA ALA A 180 -8.84 17.14 16.43
C ALA A 180 -9.45 18.40 17.06
N GLU A 181 -9.12 18.68 18.32
CA GLU A 181 -9.61 19.83 19.07
C GLU A 181 -9.09 21.17 18.52
N LYS A 182 -7.81 21.22 18.13
CA LYS A 182 -7.16 22.48 17.71
C LYS A 182 -7.36 22.81 16.24
N TYR A 183 -7.48 21.80 15.36
CA TYR A 183 -7.45 21.99 13.91
C TYR A 183 -8.66 21.41 13.16
N ASN A 184 -9.62 20.80 13.86
CA ASN A 184 -10.78 20.11 13.25
C ASN A 184 -10.40 18.98 12.29
N PHE A 185 -9.23 18.38 12.50
CA PHE A 185 -8.82 17.15 11.84
C PHE A 185 -7.96 16.31 12.78
N SER A 186 -7.90 15.00 12.54
CA SER A 186 -7.01 14.09 13.24
C SER A 186 -6.19 13.25 12.26
N VAL A 187 -5.04 12.78 12.72
CA VAL A 187 -4.22 11.75 12.09
C VAL A 187 -3.73 10.83 13.19
N LYS A 188 -3.64 9.51 12.96
CA LYS A 188 -3.03 8.61 13.93
C LYS A 188 -1.53 8.88 13.97
N VAL A 189 -1.01 9.37 15.09
CA VAL A 189 0.42 9.69 15.22
C VAL A 189 1.17 8.45 15.69
N PRO A 190 2.04 7.82 14.86
CA PRO A 190 2.75 6.62 15.29
C PRO A 190 3.67 6.93 16.48
N ASN A 191 3.93 5.94 17.35
CA ASN A 191 4.70 6.16 18.58
C ASN A 191 6.12 6.71 18.35
N SER A 192 6.72 6.46 17.18
CA SER A 192 8.03 6.98 16.82
C SER A 192 8.05 8.45 16.36
N PHE A 193 6.88 9.08 16.18
CA PHE A 193 6.77 10.45 15.66
C PHE A 193 6.60 11.46 16.80
N PHE A 194 7.15 12.65 16.60
CA PHE A 194 7.05 13.78 17.51
C PHE A 194 6.30 14.93 16.81
N LEU A 195 5.39 15.57 17.54
CA LEU A 195 4.73 16.79 17.09
C LEU A 195 5.64 17.99 17.31
N ASN A 196 5.80 18.79 16.26
CA ASN A 196 6.50 20.05 16.29
C ASN A 196 5.52 21.18 15.96
N GLU A 197 5.31 22.06 16.93
CA GLU A 197 4.34 23.16 16.85
C GLU A 197 4.99 24.51 16.50
N LYS A 198 6.27 24.53 16.06
CA LYS A 198 7.01 25.76 15.74
C LYS A 198 6.26 26.71 14.80
N PHE A 199 5.42 26.18 13.90
CA PHE A 199 4.67 26.96 12.91
C PHE A 199 3.14 26.78 13.05
N ALA A 200 2.67 26.42 14.25
CA ALA A 200 1.25 26.16 14.51
C ALA A 200 0.33 27.34 14.15
N GLU A 201 0.82 28.57 14.32
CA GLU A 201 0.13 29.83 13.97
C GLU A 201 -0.06 30.04 12.46
N HIS A 202 0.67 29.31 11.62
CA HIS A 202 0.50 29.28 10.17
C HIS A 202 -0.39 28.11 9.69
N HIS A 203 -1.15 27.48 10.59
CA HIS A 203 -1.93 26.26 10.31
C HIS A 203 -1.07 25.12 9.72
N PHE A 204 0.17 25.04 10.17
CA PHE A 204 1.16 24.07 9.72
C PHE A 204 1.47 23.07 10.85
N VAL A 205 0.93 21.87 10.74
CA VAL A 205 1.20 20.77 11.68
C VAL A 205 2.35 19.95 11.14
N TYR A 206 3.42 19.79 11.92
CA TYR A 206 4.60 19.04 11.53
C TYR A 206 4.83 17.85 12.45
N LEU A 207 4.93 16.64 11.88
CA LEU A 207 5.32 15.43 12.61
C LEU A 207 6.63 14.88 12.04
N VAL A 208 7.55 14.47 12.91
CA VAL A 208 8.84 13.91 12.50
C VAL A 208 9.21 12.68 13.32
N ALA A 209 9.72 11.66 12.65
CA ALA A 209 10.44 10.54 13.26
C ALA A 209 11.88 10.53 12.77
N HIS A 210 12.82 10.15 13.64
CA HIS A 210 14.24 10.08 13.30
C HIS A 210 14.68 8.62 13.05
N ASN A 211 15.80 8.44 12.33
CA ASN A 211 16.47 7.16 12.08
C ASN A 211 15.58 6.05 11.43
N PRO A 212 15.22 6.15 10.14
CA PRO A 212 15.50 7.25 9.22
C PRO A 212 14.55 8.43 9.44
N THR A 213 14.96 9.61 8.96
CA THR A 213 14.12 10.80 9.04
C THR A 213 12.92 10.63 8.13
N ARG A 214 11.74 10.63 8.74
CA ARG A 214 10.43 10.56 8.09
C ARG A 214 9.62 11.71 8.64
N SER A 215 9.25 12.62 7.77
CA SER A 215 8.52 13.83 8.11
C SER A 215 7.19 13.82 7.40
N LEU A 216 6.19 14.40 8.03
CA LEU A 216 4.95 14.76 7.35
C LEU A 216 4.46 16.11 7.85
N PHE A 217 3.84 16.87 6.97
CA PHE A 217 3.13 18.07 7.36
C PHE A 217 1.67 18.04 6.90
N ILE A 218 0.83 18.76 7.63
CA ILE A 218 -0.55 19.04 7.25
C ILE A 218 -0.70 20.55 7.28
N TYR A 219 -1.00 21.12 6.11
CA TYR A 219 -1.33 22.53 5.95
C TYR A 219 -2.79 22.65 5.54
N SER A 220 -3.52 23.60 6.14
CA SER A 220 -4.91 23.85 5.77
C SER A 220 -5.26 25.33 5.78
N GLN A 221 -6.22 25.72 4.94
CA GLN A 221 -6.72 27.09 4.87
C GLN A 221 -8.23 27.12 4.59
N PRO A 222 -8.97 28.13 5.11
CA PRO A 222 -10.40 28.30 4.90
C PRO A 222 -10.69 28.88 3.50
N ALA A 223 -10.28 28.17 2.45
CA ALA A 223 -10.53 28.54 1.07
C ALA A 223 -10.67 27.28 0.21
N HIS A 224 -11.40 27.43 -0.90
CA HIS A 224 -11.36 26.46 -1.98
C HIS A 224 -10.19 26.77 -2.91
N LYS A 225 -9.45 25.74 -3.35
CA LYS A 225 -8.40 25.88 -4.35
C LYS A 225 -8.63 24.95 -5.53
N GLU A 226 -8.35 25.43 -6.73
CA GLU A 226 -8.27 24.57 -7.90
C GLU A 226 -7.15 23.54 -7.72
N LEU A 227 -7.44 22.28 -8.07
CA LEU A 227 -6.47 21.19 -7.99
C LEU A 227 -5.59 21.13 -9.25
N ASP A 228 -5.00 22.27 -9.60
CA ASP A 228 -4.07 22.41 -10.71
C ASP A 228 -2.67 21.89 -10.33
N PRO A 229 -2.09 20.94 -11.09
CA PRO A 229 -0.76 20.39 -10.80
C PRO A 229 0.37 21.41 -10.65
N ALA A 230 0.49 22.38 -11.56
CA ALA A 230 1.61 23.32 -11.56
C ALA A 230 1.54 24.25 -10.33
N SER A 231 0.34 24.78 -10.06
CA SER A 231 0.06 25.61 -8.89
C SER A 231 0.33 24.89 -7.57
N LEU A 232 -0.07 23.62 -7.46
CA LEU A 232 0.12 22.85 -6.23
C LEU A 232 1.57 22.38 -6.03
N ILE A 233 2.31 22.10 -7.10
CA ILE A 233 3.76 21.85 -7.00
C ILE A 233 4.49 23.11 -6.54
N ALA A 234 4.17 24.28 -7.10
CA ALA A 234 4.74 25.56 -6.68
C ALA A 234 4.38 25.91 -5.22
N MET A 235 3.16 25.58 -4.79
CA MET A 235 2.74 25.71 -3.40
C MET A 235 3.57 24.84 -2.46
N ARG A 236 3.81 23.57 -2.85
CA ARG A 236 4.67 22.67 -2.08
C ARG A 236 6.05 23.28 -1.88
N ASP A 237 6.66 23.72 -2.98
CA ASP A 237 7.99 24.32 -3.01
C ASP A 237 8.07 25.56 -2.08
N SER A 238 7.04 26.41 -2.13
CA SER A 238 6.94 27.58 -1.24
C SER A 238 6.83 27.20 0.24
N LEU A 239 6.01 26.19 0.57
CA LEU A 239 5.83 25.71 1.95
C LEU A 239 7.11 25.07 2.48
N THR A 240 7.76 24.22 1.70
CA THR A 240 8.99 23.55 2.13
C THR A 240 10.17 24.52 2.18
N ASN A 241 10.20 25.53 1.31
CA ASN A 241 11.21 26.57 1.41
C ASN A 241 11.11 27.36 2.73
N LEU A 242 9.88 27.63 3.20
CA LEU A 242 9.62 28.39 4.42
C LEU A 242 9.79 27.55 5.70
N PHE A 243 9.31 26.30 5.70
CA PHE A 243 9.17 25.50 6.91
C PHE A 243 10.12 24.30 7.02
N TYR A 244 10.81 23.94 5.93
CA TYR A 244 11.73 22.80 5.84
C TYR A 244 13.13 23.25 5.42
N ASP A 245 13.67 24.27 6.10
CA ASP A 245 15.07 24.71 5.93
C ASP A 245 15.51 24.89 4.47
N LYS A 246 14.62 25.42 3.62
CA LYS A 246 14.85 25.67 2.18
C LYS A 246 14.87 24.42 1.29
N ASP A 247 14.16 23.37 1.69
CA ASP A 247 13.88 22.23 0.82
C ASP A 247 13.05 22.68 -0.41
N PHE A 248 13.44 22.21 -1.59
CA PHE A 248 12.77 22.51 -2.86
C PHE A 248 12.44 21.25 -3.65
N VAL A 249 11.50 21.36 -4.59
CA VAL A 249 11.05 20.27 -5.48
C VAL A 249 12.01 20.12 -6.65
N TYR A 250 12.46 18.89 -6.91
CA TYR A 250 13.18 18.55 -8.12
C TYR A 250 12.18 18.18 -9.22
N GLN A 251 11.91 19.13 -10.13
CA GLN A 251 10.77 19.10 -11.04
C GLN A 251 10.83 17.94 -12.05
N GLU A 252 12.02 17.60 -12.55
CA GLU A 252 12.26 16.53 -13.52
C GLU A 252 11.90 15.14 -12.97
N LEU A 253 11.88 15.02 -11.64
CA LEU A 253 11.54 13.82 -10.90
C LEU A 253 10.19 13.98 -10.18
N THR A 254 9.30 14.84 -10.67
CA THR A 254 7.99 15.09 -10.05
C THR A 254 6.86 14.96 -11.05
N TYR A 255 5.79 14.28 -10.65
CA TYR A 255 4.55 14.21 -11.41
C TYR A 255 3.34 14.32 -10.48
N ALA A 256 2.19 14.65 -11.06
CA ALA A 256 0.93 14.68 -10.35
C ALA A 256 -0.13 13.87 -11.11
N GLU A 257 -1.06 13.27 -10.37
CA GLU A 257 -2.19 12.53 -10.93
C GLU A 257 -3.46 12.79 -10.11
N THR A 258 -4.60 12.86 -10.80
CA THR A 258 -5.91 12.90 -10.13
C THR A 258 -6.18 11.56 -9.47
N THR A 259 -6.66 11.61 -8.23
CA THR A 259 -6.96 10.42 -7.43
C THR A 259 -8.15 10.65 -6.51
N SER A 260 -8.45 9.65 -5.68
CA SER A 260 -9.37 9.77 -4.55
C SER A 260 -8.60 9.54 -3.26
N PHE A 261 -8.65 10.51 -2.34
CA PHE A 261 -8.06 10.40 -1.01
C PHE A 261 -9.17 10.32 0.03
N ASN A 262 -9.30 9.18 0.73
CA ASN A 262 -10.41 8.91 1.65
C ASN A 262 -11.80 9.24 1.05
N ASN A 263 -12.03 8.79 -0.19
CA ASN A 263 -13.24 9.05 -0.98
C ASN A 263 -13.48 10.52 -1.39
N MET A 264 -12.48 11.38 -1.24
CA MET A 264 -12.52 12.77 -1.70
C MET A 264 -11.72 12.93 -2.99
N PRO A 265 -12.24 13.63 -4.02
CA PRO A 265 -11.45 14.02 -5.18
C PRO A 265 -10.20 14.78 -4.74
N ALA A 266 -9.04 14.30 -5.18
CA ALA A 266 -7.75 14.82 -4.76
C ALA A 266 -6.76 14.85 -5.92
N LEU A 267 -5.73 15.68 -5.79
CA LEU A 267 -4.52 15.58 -6.59
C LEU A 267 -3.44 14.92 -5.73
N LYS A 268 -2.84 13.83 -6.25
CA LYS A 268 -1.64 13.22 -5.67
C LYS A 268 -0.42 13.76 -6.39
N ILE A 269 0.58 14.20 -5.63
CA ILE A 269 1.88 14.62 -6.17
C ILE A 269 2.92 13.64 -5.63
N VAL A 270 3.77 13.15 -6.51
CA VAL A 270 4.89 12.27 -6.15
C VAL A 270 6.14 12.84 -6.78
N GLY A 271 7.21 12.94 -6.00
CA GLY A 271 8.48 13.31 -6.59
C GLY A 271 9.66 13.28 -5.64
N ALA A 272 10.71 14.00 -6.01
CA ALA A 272 11.93 14.15 -5.23
C ALA A 272 12.08 15.59 -4.72
N TRP A 273 12.54 15.74 -3.48
CA TRP A 273 12.93 17.01 -2.90
C TRP A 273 14.45 17.06 -2.73
N GLN A 274 15.01 18.26 -2.73
CA GLN A 274 16.44 18.53 -2.56
C GLN A 274 16.67 19.71 -1.62
N ASN A 275 17.87 19.76 -1.05
CA ASN A 275 18.37 20.87 -0.27
C ASN A 275 19.84 21.12 -0.61
N ASN A 276 20.15 22.31 -1.14
CA ASN A 276 21.51 22.65 -1.56
C ASN A 276 22.43 22.95 -0.36
N GLN A 277 21.89 23.49 0.74
CA GLN A 277 22.67 23.86 1.91
C GLN A 277 23.10 22.62 2.71
N LEU A 278 22.20 21.64 2.82
CA LEU A 278 22.42 20.41 3.56
C LEU A 278 22.97 19.26 2.69
N VAL A 279 23.05 19.47 1.36
CA VAL A 279 23.39 18.43 0.37
C VAL A 279 22.53 17.18 0.60
N ALA A 280 21.23 17.41 0.74
CA ALA A 280 20.25 16.42 1.16
C ALA A 280 19.12 16.27 0.14
N GLY A 281 18.40 15.17 0.23
CA GLY A 281 17.22 14.95 -0.57
C GLY A 281 16.63 13.56 -0.45
N GLY A 282 15.47 13.37 -1.05
CA GLY A 282 14.75 12.11 -1.01
C GLY A 282 13.37 12.20 -1.67
N PRO A 283 12.54 11.16 -1.57
CA PRO A 283 11.21 11.20 -2.14
C PRO A 283 10.21 11.88 -1.21
N PHE A 284 9.13 12.36 -1.81
CA PHE A 284 7.92 12.80 -1.12
C PHE A 284 6.66 12.27 -1.81
N VAL A 285 5.56 12.32 -1.06
CA VAL A 285 4.19 12.15 -1.55
C VAL A 285 3.31 13.21 -0.93
N SER A 286 2.47 13.84 -1.75
CA SER A 286 1.52 14.85 -1.31
C SER A 286 0.10 14.50 -1.75
N TYR A 287 -0.88 14.90 -0.95
CA TYR A 287 -2.30 14.86 -1.29
C TYR A 287 -2.93 16.24 -1.07
N CYS A 288 -3.55 16.77 -2.10
CA CYS A 288 -4.23 18.06 -2.09
C CYS A 288 -5.71 17.85 -2.40
N PHE A 289 -6.60 18.34 -1.54
CA PHE A 289 -8.05 18.22 -1.72
C PHE A 289 -8.82 19.33 -1.02
N ASN A 290 -10.07 19.52 -1.45
CA ASN A 290 -11.00 20.45 -0.82
C ASN A 290 -12.10 19.68 -0.11
N LYS A 291 -12.45 20.11 1.10
CA LYS A 291 -13.60 19.57 1.86
C LYS A 291 -14.13 20.60 2.85
N ASN A 292 -15.45 20.73 2.93
CA ASN A 292 -16.15 21.61 3.88
C ASN A 292 -15.64 23.07 3.84
N GLY A 293 -15.45 23.63 2.64
CA GLY A 293 -14.96 25.00 2.45
C GLY A 293 -13.49 25.23 2.79
N ARG A 294 -12.73 24.16 3.06
CA ARG A 294 -11.31 24.21 3.40
C ARG A 294 -10.49 23.44 2.38
N PHE A 295 -9.29 23.94 2.12
CA PHE A 295 -8.27 23.26 1.35
C PHE A 295 -7.28 22.59 2.32
N TYR A 296 -6.88 21.36 1.99
CA TYR A 296 -5.91 20.57 2.73
C TYR A 296 -4.75 20.18 1.83
N PHE A 297 -3.54 20.33 2.36
CA PHE A 297 -2.30 19.88 1.77
C PHE A 297 -1.59 18.97 2.78
N LEU A 298 -1.57 17.69 2.48
CA LEU A 298 -0.90 16.67 3.26
C LEU A 298 0.38 16.29 2.52
N ASP A 299 1.52 16.26 3.19
CA ASP A 299 2.80 15.88 2.59
C ASP A 299 3.54 14.91 3.51
N GLY A 300 4.23 13.94 2.93
CA GLY A 300 5.16 13.07 3.62
C GLY A 300 6.45 12.95 2.83
N MET A 301 7.60 13.12 3.49
CA MET A 301 8.92 13.02 2.86
C MET A 301 9.90 12.18 3.67
N VAL A 302 10.87 11.58 2.97
CA VAL A 302 11.86 10.69 3.57
C VAL A 302 13.27 11.21 3.29
N PHE A 303 14.08 11.32 4.34
CA PHE A 303 15.52 11.47 4.24
C PHE A 303 16.22 10.21 4.80
N ASN A 304 16.94 9.50 3.94
CA ASN A 304 17.69 8.29 4.30
C ASN A 304 18.87 8.09 3.33
N PRO A 305 19.98 8.84 3.50
CA PRO A 305 21.09 8.85 2.54
C PRO A 305 21.71 7.46 2.38
N GLY A 306 22.10 7.13 1.14
CA GLY A 306 22.72 5.83 0.79
C GLY A 306 21.84 4.58 0.95
N LYS A 307 20.57 4.74 1.35
CA LYS A 307 19.65 3.63 1.60
C LYS A 307 18.37 3.75 0.77
N ARG A 308 17.65 2.63 0.65
CA ARG A 308 16.30 2.57 0.07
C ARG A 308 15.30 3.34 0.92
N LYS A 309 14.39 4.07 0.27
CA LYS A 309 13.47 5.04 0.87
C LYS A 309 12.01 4.70 0.63
N LEU A 310 11.70 3.95 -0.43
CA LEU A 310 10.31 3.75 -0.86
C LEU A 310 9.44 3.00 0.18
N ASP A 311 10.01 2.08 0.96
CA ASP A 311 9.28 1.41 2.05
C ASP A 311 8.89 2.42 3.15
N ASN A 312 9.79 3.34 3.51
CA ASN A 312 9.51 4.43 4.46
C ASN A 312 8.48 5.41 3.89
N LEU A 313 8.51 5.66 2.57
CA LEU A 313 7.55 6.53 1.91
C LEU A 313 6.14 5.91 1.90
N LYS A 314 6.03 4.61 1.60
CA LYS A 314 4.74 3.88 1.69
C LYS A 314 4.23 3.81 3.13
N GLN A 315 5.12 3.77 4.12
CA GLN A 315 4.74 3.93 5.51
C GLN A 315 4.14 5.31 5.79
N LEU A 316 4.77 6.38 5.31
CA LEU A 316 4.21 7.73 5.43
C LEU A 316 2.87 7.86 4.70
N ASP A 317 2.73 7.26 3.51
CA ASP A 317 1.46 7.18 2.78
C ASP A 317 0.37 6.53 3.65
N ALA A 318 0.69 5.43 4.34
CA ALA A 318 -0.23 4.78 5.28
C ALA A 318 -0.58 5.66 6.49
N VAL A 319 0.35 6.48 6.99
CA VAL A 319 0.08 7.44 8.07
C VAL A 319 -0.85 8.54 7.58
N LEU A 320 -0.56 9.15 6.42
CA LEU A 320 -1.40 10.18 5.81
C LEU A 320 -2.83 9.68 5.59
N ASN A 321 -3.02 8.46 5.11
CA ASN A 321 -4.34 7.86 4.90
C ASN A 321 -5.17 7.69 6.19
N THR A 322 -4.58 7.83 7.38
CA THR A 322 -5.33 7.89 8.64
C THR A 322 -5.98 9.24 8.93
N PHE A 323 -5.73 10.24 8.07
CA PHE A 323 -6.31 11.56 8.18
C PHE A 323 -7.84 11.52 8.15
N LYS A 324 -8.46 12.21 9.11
CA LYS A 324 -9.91 12.37 9.21
C LYS A 324 -10.23 13.81 9.57
N ILE A 325 -11.28 14.35 8.95
CA ILE A 325 -11.85 15.63 9.34
C ILE A 325 -12.81 15.35 10.49
N SER A 326 -12.74 16.16 11.56
CA SER A 326 -13.70 16.11 12.65
C SER A 326 -15.06 16.59 12.14
N GLU A 327 -16.12 15.82 12.39
CA GLU A 327 -17.50 16.23 12.05
C GLU A 327 -18.06 17.25 13.04
#